data_AF-A0A7W6RJ49-F1
#
_entry.id   AF-A0A7W6RJ49-F1
#
_cell.length_a   1.000
_cell.length_b   1.000
_cell.length_c   1.000
_cell.angle_alpha   90.00
_cell.angle_beta   90.00
_cell.angle_gamma   90.00
#
_symmetry.space_group_name_H-M   'P 1'
#
loop_
_entity.id
_entity.type
_entity.pdbx_description
1 polymer ?
#
loop_
_entity_poly.entity_id
_entity_poly.type
_entity_poly.pdbx_seq_one_letter_code
_entity_poly.pdbx_strand_id
1 'polypeptide(L)' 'MLAEFLLLAHVIGATLLFGTGAGIAFFMAMAHRTQAPELIAHVAGTVVIADTIFTATAVILQPVTG' A
#
# COMPACT_ATOMS: atom_id res chain seq x y z
N MET A 1 1.08 -26.98 -10.70
CA MET A 1 1.20 -26.89 -9.23
C MET A 1 2.02 -25.68 -8.79
N LEU A 2 3.36 -25.66 -8.86
CA LEU A 2 4.16 -24.53 -8.33
C LEU A 2 3.84 -23.18 -9.00
N ALA A 3 3.76 -23.16 -10.34
CA ALA A 3 3.44 -21.94 -11.09
C ALA A 3 2.07 -21.35 -10.73
N GLU A 4 1.08 -22.19 -10.41
CA GLU A 4 -0.26 -21.74 -10.01
C GLU A 4 -0.22 -21.07 -8.63
N PHE A 5 0.58 -21.61 -7.71
CA PHE A 5 0.79 -20.98 -6.40
C PHE A 5 1.53 -19.65 -6.50
N LEU A 6 2.53 -19.54 -7.38
CA LEU A 6 3.23 -18.28 -7.62
C LEU A 6 2.29 -17.22 -8.22
N LEU A 7 1.51 -17.59 -9.23
CA LEU A 7 0.50 -16.70 -9.81
C LEU A 7 -0.54 -16.25 -8.78
N LEU A 8 -1.01 -17.18 -7.94
CA LEU A 8 -1.94 -16.85 -6.85
C LEU A 8 -1.31 -15.85 -5.88
N ALA A 9 -0.06 -16.07 -5.46
CA ALA A 9 0.67 -15.16 -4.59
C ALA A 9 0.88 -13.78 -5.25
N HIS A 10 1.19 -13.74 -6.55
CA HIS A 10 1.31 -12.51 -7.31
C HIS A 10 0.01 -11.71 -7.28
N VAL A 11 -1.12 -12.34 -7.66
CA VAL A 11 -2.43 -11.67 -7.73
C VAL A 11 -2.90 -11.21 -6.35
N ILE A 12 -2.70 -12.01 -5.30
CA ILE A 12 -3.02 -11.61 -3.92
C ILE A 12 -2.14 -10.43 -3.50
N GLY A 13 -0.84 -10.48 -3.78
CA GLY A 13 0.07 -9.37 -3.44
C GLY A 13 -0.28 -8.08 -4.18
N ALA A 14 -0.61 -8.17 -5.48
CA ALA A 14 -1.02 -7.03 -6.29
C ALA A 14 -2.34 -6.43 -5.80
N THR A 15 -3.33 -7.26 -5.46
CA THR A 15 -4.62 -6.78 -4.92
C THR A 15 -4.47 -6.16 -3.54
N LEU A 16 -3.60 -6.72 -2.68
CA LEU A 16 -3.27 -6.10 -1.39
C LEU A 16 -2.59 -4.74 -1.57
N LEU A 17 -1.55 -4.65 -2.42
CA LEU A 17 -0.86 -3.38 -2.70
C LEU A 17 -1.83 -2.33 -3.26
N PHE A 18 -2.69 -2.72 -4.20
CA PHE A 18 -3.70 -1.82 -4.76
C PHE A 18 -4.70 -1.35 -3.71
N GLY A 19 -5.24 -2.28 -2.91
CA GLY A 19 -6.23 -1.97 -1.87
C GLY A 19 -5.66 -1.09 -0.76
N THR A 20 -4.45 -1.38 -0.30
CA THR A 20 -3.77 -0.57 0.73
C THR A 20 -3.39 0.79 0.19
N GLY A 21 -2.87 0.86 -1.05
CA GLY A 21 -2.59 2.11 -1.77
C GLY A 21 -3.82 3.02 -1.88
N ALA A 22 -4.98 2.45 -2.25
CA ALA A 22 -6.24 3.19 -2.29
C ALA A 22 -6.67 3.67 -0.89
N GLY A 23 -6.53 2.84 0.14
CA GLY A 23 -6.87 3.18 1.52
C GLY A 23 -6.02 4.33 2.07
N ILE A 24 -4.69 4.27 1.91
CA ILE A 24 -3.79 5.34 2.39
C ILE A 24 -4.00 6.65 1.62
N ALA A 25 -4.27 6.58 0.31
CA ALA A 25 -4.60 7.75 -0.49
C ALA A 25 -5.90 8.40 -0.02
N PHE A 26 -6.92 7.60 0.32
CA PHE A 26 -8.16 8.09 0.90
C PHE A 26 -7.93 8.82 2.24
N PHE A 27 -7.16 8.23 3.16
CA PHE A 27 -6.86 8.87 4.43
C PHE A 27 -6.11 10.19 4.24
N MET A 28 -5.13 10.23 3.33
CA MET A 28 -4.41 11.45 3.01
C MET A 28 -5.33 12.52 2.39
N ALA A 29 -6.23 12.12 1.49
CA ALA A 29 -7.23 13.03 0.92
C ALA A 29 -8.17 13.59 2.00
N MET A 30 -8.62 12.75 2.93
CA MET A 30 -9.47 13.19 4.03
C MET A 30 -8.75 14.13 4.99
N ALA A 31 -7.47 13.86 5.29
CA ALA A 31 -6.65 14.76 6.09
C ALA A 31 -6.48 16.12 5.41
N HIS A 32 -6.20 16.16 4.10
CA HIS A 32 -6.10 17.43 3.37
C HIS A 32 -7.38 18.25 3.37
N ARG A 33 -8.56 17.61 3.36
CA ARG A 33 -9.85 18.31 3.43
C ARG A 33 -10.05 19.06 4.75
N THR A 34 -9.33 18.71 5.81
CA THR A 34 -9.41 19.43 7.10
C THR A 34 -8.76 20.82 7.04
N GLN A 35 -7.87 21.06 6.08
CA GLN A 35 -7.05 22.29 5.98
C GLN A 35 -6.24 22.58 7.27
N ALA A 36 -6.04 21.58 8.13
CA ALA A 36 -5.29 21.69 9.37
C ALA A 36 -3.90 21.03 9.19
N PRO A 37 -2.80 21.82 9.12
CA PRO A 37 -1.46 21.29 8.85
C PRO A 37 -1.01 20.22 9.85
N GLU A 38 -1.38 20.37 11.13
CA GLU A 38 -1.04 19.43 12.19
C GLU A 38 -1.67 18.03 11.96
N LEU A 39 -2.95 17.98 11.56
CA LEU A 39 -3.62 16.73 11.24
C LEU A 39 -3.07 16.09 9.96
N ILE A 40 -2.77 16.91 8.95
CA ILE A 40 -2.16 16.43 7.71
C ILE A 40 -0.80 15.79 8.02
N ALA A 41 0.05 16.45 8.81
CA ALA A 41 1.36 15.91 9.18
C ALA A 41 1.25 14.60 9.97
N HIS A 42 0.31 14.51 10.92
CA HIS A 42 0.11 13.30 11.71
C HIS A 42 -0.36 12.11 10.85
N VAL A 43 -1.34 12.33 9.97
CA VAL A 43 -1.83 11.30 9.05
C VAL A 43 -0.75 10.91 8.03
N ALA A 44 -0.03 11.90 7.50
CA ALA A 44 1.08 11.66 6.57
C ALA A 44 2.16 10.75 7.19
N GLY A 45 2.50 10.94 8.46
CA GLY A 45 3.44 10.06 9.17
C GLY A 45 2.99 8.60 9.17
N THR A 46 1.71 8.34 9.46
CA THR A 46 1.15 6.98 9.41
C THR A 46 1.11 6.43 7.99
N VAL A 47 0.72 7.27 7.01
CA VAL A 47 0.65 6.92 5.59
C VAL A 47 2.02 6.51 5.04
N VAL A 48 3.08 7.25 5.36
CA VAL A 48 4.45 6.94 4.90
C VAL A 48 4.92 5.59 5.44
N ILE A 49 4.67 5.29 6.72
CA ILE A 49 5.02 4.00 7.30
C ILE A 49 4.28 2.86 6.59
N ALA A 50 2.96 3.02 6.41
CA ALA A 50 2.13 2.03 5.73
C ALA A 50 2.58 1.81 4.28
N ASP A 51 2.75 2.88 3.50
CA ASP A 51 3.19 2.82 2.10
C ASP A 51 4.55 2.14 1.97
N THR A 52 5.50 2.50 2.83
CA THR A 52 6.85 1.91 2.82
C THR A 52 6.78 0.40 3.04
N ILE A 53 5.99 -0.06 4.01
CA ILE A 53 5.86 -1.51 4.31
C ILE A 53 5.26 -2.26 3.12
N PHE A 54 4.15 -1.78 2.55
CA PHE A 54 3.47 -2.47 1.46
C PHE A 54 4.27 -2.41 0.16
N THR A 55 4.79 -1.24 -0.20
CA THR A 55 5.54 -1.04 -1.43
C THR A 55 6.89 -1.77 -1.37
N ALA A 56 7.65 -1.69 -0.28
CA ALA A 56 8.91 -2.43 -0.17
C ALA A 56 8.70 -3.95 -0.23
N THR A 57 7.66 -4.45 0.44
CA THR A 57 7.31 -5.88 0.39
C THR A 57 6.93 -6.29 -1.04
N ALA A 58 6.12 -5.48 -1.73
CA ALA A 58 5.73 -5.75 -3.11
C ALA A 58 6.91 -5.68 -4.09
N VAL A 59 7.81 -4.71 -3.94
CA VAL A 59 9.03 -4.59 -4.77
C VAL A 59 9.89 -5.85 -4.68
N ILE A 60 9.94 -6.50 -3.52
CA ILE A 60 10.69 -7.75 -3.34
C ILE A 60 9.91 -8.96 -3.84
N LEU A 61 8.64 -9.09 -3.46
CA LEU A 61 7.87 -10.32 -3.69
C LEU A 61 7.29 -10.39 -5.10
N GLN A 62 6.78 -9.29 -5.66
CA GLN A 62 6.09 -9.30 -6.95
C GLN A 62 7.00 -9.83 -8.08
N PRO A 63 8.25 -9.36 -8.25
CA PRO A 63 9.14 -9.88 -9.31
C PRO A 63 9.47 -11.38 -9.17
N VAL A 64 9.42 -11.92 -7.94
CA VAL A 64 9.67 -13.33 -7.67
C VAL A 64 8.44 -14.18 -8.01
N THR A 65 7.24 -13.64 -7.77
CA THR A 65 5.99 -14.36 -7.99
C THR A 65 5.49 -14.35 -9.44
N GLY A 66 6.01 -13.44 -10.27
CA GLY A 66 5.67 -13.33 -11.69
C GLY A 66 5.53 -11.90 -12.16
#